data_AF-A0AA37IAU1-F1
#
_entry.id   AF-A0AA37IAU1-F1
#
_cell.length_a   1.000
_cell.length_b   1.000
_cell.length_c   1.000
_cell.angle_alpha   90.00
_cell.angle_beta   90.00
_cell.angle_gamma   90.00
#
_symmetry.space_group_name_H-M   'P 1'
#
loop_
_entity.id
_entity.type
_entity.pdbx_description
1 polymer ?
#
loop_
_entity_poly.entity_id
_entity_poly.type
_entity_poly.pdbx_seq_one_letter_code
_entity_poly.pdbx_strand_id
1 'polypeptide(L)' 'MAYVNFSNVKVSMTFCSPHSMNAWALIETQPWRKPQPISTDGVSNMFVMLNAAKISGRTVSGSYDDATGQLYTLYLN' A
#
# COMPACT_ATOMS: atom_id res chain seq x y z
N MET A 1 0.68 -15.47 10.85
CA MET A 1 0.89 -14.02 10.78
C MET A 1 -0.43 -13.34 11.10
N ALA A 2 -0.42 -12.36 12.01
CA ALA A 2 -1.61 -11.56 12.31
C ALA A 2 -1.67 -10.40 11.31
N TYR A 3 -2.85 -10.13 10.77
CA TYR A 3 -3.09 -9.00 9.88
C TYR A 3 -3.90 -7.95 10.60
N VAL A 4 -3.51 -6.69 10.45
CA VAL A 4 -4.23 -5.54 10.99
C VAL A 4 -4.96 -4.85 9.85
N ASN A 5 -6.26 -4.64 10.03
CA ASN A 5 -7.11 -4.00 9.04
C ASN A 5 -7.14 -2.48 9.23
N PHE A 6 -7.24 -1.74 8.13
CA PHE A 6 -7.51 -0.31 8.11
C PHE A 6 -8.56 0.01 7.05
N SER A 7 -9.28 1.13 7.22
CA SER A 7 -10.37 1.49 6.30
C SER A 7 -10.46 2.99 6.06
N ASN A 8 -10.83 3.35 4.82
CA ASN A 8 -11.11 4.72 4.40
C ASN A 8 -9.99 5.72 4.69
N VAL A 9 -8.73 5.33 4.48
CA VAL A 9 -7.57 6.18 4.74
C VAL A 9 -7.00 6.75 3.45
N LYS A 10 -6.58 8.03 3.45
CA LYS A 10 -6.01 8.64 2.25
C LYS A 10 -4.56 8.20 2.04
N VAL A 11 -4.12 8.25 0.78
CA VAL A 11 -2.71 8.14 0.42
C VAL A 11 -2.12 9.55 0.36
N SER A 12 -1.14 9.83 1.20
CA SER A 12 -0.46 11.13 1.28
C SER A 12 0.65 11.25 0.24
N MET A 13 1.47 10.20 0.10
CA MET A 13 2.61 10.15 -0.81
C MET A 13 2.88 8.72 -1.27
N THR A 14 3.51 8.58 -2.43
CA THR A 14 3.97 7.32 -2.99
C THR A 14 5.44 7.45 -3.38
N PHE A 15 6.19 6.35 -3.29
CA PHE A 15 7.60 6.30 -3.65
C PHE A 15 7.94 4.93 -4.23
N CYS A 16 8.85 4.88 -5.20
CA CYS A 16 9.43 3.64 -5.69
C CYS A 16 10.91 3.86 -6.00
N SER A 17 11.71 2.80 -5.87
CA SER A 17 13.13 2.84 -6.23
C SER A 17 13.37 2.11 -7.56
N PRO A 18 14.26 2.61 -8.42
CA PRO A 18 14.61 1.92 -9.66
C PRO A 18 15.28 0.56 -9.39
N HIS A 19 15.23 -0.32 -10.39
CA HIS A 19 15.90 -1.63 -10.43
C HIS A 19 15.59 -2.59 -9.26
N SER A 20 14.46 -2.39 -8.57
CA SER A 20 14.01 -3.24 -7.47
C SER A 20 12.49 -3.34 -7.44
N MET A 21 11.94 -4.49 -7.06
CA MET A 21 10.50 -4.66 -6.80
C MET A 21 10.13 -3.99 -5.47
N ASN A 22 10.24 -2.67 -5.42
CA ASN A 22 10.26 -1.93 -4.18
C ASN A 22 9.49 -0.61 -4.32
N ALA A 23 8.35 -0.57 -3.66
CA ALA A 23 7.44 0.56 -3.65
C ALA A 23 6.94 0.81 -2.22
N TRP A 24 6.49 2.02 -1.96
CA TRP A 24 5.93 2.42 -0.68
C TRP A 24 4.81 3.44 -0.86
N ALA A 25 3.93 3.49 0.13
CA ALA A 25 3.00 4.59 0.32
C ALA A 25 3.01 5.08 1.76
N LEU A 26 2.92 6.40 1.92
CA LEU A 26 2.56 7.05 3.17
C LEU A 26 1.05 7.13 3.22
N ILE A 27 0.44 6.24 4.00
CA ILE A 27 -0.98 6.26 4.28
C ILE A 27 -1.20 7.27 5.41
N GLU A 28 -2.22 8.12 5.31
CA GLU A 28 -2.49 9.17 6.30
C GLU A 28 -2.58 8.58 7.71
N THR A 29 -2.02 9.28 8.70
CA THR A 29 -1.90 8.84 10.11
C THR A 29 -1.16 7.51 10.36
N GLN A 30 -0.56 6.90 9.32
CA GLN A 30 0.18 5.65 9.40
C GLN A 30 1.65 5.83 8.98
N PRO A 31 2.56 4.92 9.37
CA PRO A 31 3.92 4.91 8.84
C PRO A 31 3.92 4.57 7.33
N TRP A 32 5.07 4.79 6.68
CA TRP A 32 5.31 4.29 5.32
C TRP A 32 5.20 2.78 5.29
N ARG A 33 4.39 2.25 4.36
CA ARG A 33 4.21 0.81 4.19
C ARG A 33 4.61 0.38 2.79
N LYS A 34 5.29 -0.77 2.72
CA LYS A 34 5.61 -1.47 1.47
C LYS A 34 4.50 -2.45 1.11
N PRO A 35 4.14 -2.62 -0.16
CA PRO A 35 3.42 -3.81 -0.62
C PRO A 35 4.22 -5.09 -0.34
N GLN A 36 3.55 -6.14 0.13
CA GLN A 36 4.15 -7.46 0.28
C GLN A 36 4.27 -8.13 -1.11
N PRO A 37 5.43 -8.70 -1.48
CA PRO A 37 5.65 -9.31 -2.79
C PRO A 37 5.09 -10.75 -2.84
N ILE A 38 3.77 -10.89 -2.67
CA ILE A 38 3.08 -12.19 -2.62
C ILE A 38 2.89 -12.86 -3.99
N SER A 39 2.99 -12.09 -5.07
CA SER A 39 2.96 -12.55 -6.47
C SER A 39 4.00 -11.79 -7.31
N THR A 40 4.28 -12.30 -8.50
CA THR A 40 5.24 -11.70 -9.46
C THR A 40 4.93 -10.24 -9.77
N ASP A 41 3.66 -9.85 -9.77
CA ASP A 41 3.15 -8.52 -10.11
C ASP A 41 2.51 -7.79 -8.91
N GLY A 42 2.51 -8.38 -7.70
CA GLY A 42 1.77 -7.86 -6.56
C GLY A 42 2.18 -6.46 -6.13
N VAL A 43 3.49 -6.18 -6.11
CA VAL A 43 4.01 -4.84 -5.78
C VAL A 43 3.56 -3.80 -6.80
N SER A 44 3.65 -4.12 -8.10
CA SER A 44 3.27 -3.20 -9.18
C SER A 44 1.77 -2.93 -9.17
N ASN A 45 0.94 -3.97 -9.05
CA ASN A 45 -0.53 -3.84 -9.02
C ASN A 45 -0.99 -2.99 -7.83
N MET A 46 -0.47 -3.25 -6.63
CA MET A 46 -0.79 -2.44 -5.45
C MET A 46 -0.27 -1.00 -5.59
N PHE A 47 0.92 -0.81 -6.18
CA PHE A 47 1.47 0.53 -6.39
C PHE A 47 0.64 1.36 -7.39
N VAL A 48 0.11 0.74 -8.46
CA VAL A 48 -0.83 1.40 -9.37
C VAL A 48 -2.06 1.89 -8.62
N MET A 49 -2.66 1.06 -7.74
CA MET A 49 -3.81 1.47 -6.94
C MET A 49 -3.48 2.61 -5.97
N LEU A 50 -2.31 2.58 -5.31
CA LEU A 50 -1.87 3.64 -4.39
C LEU A 50 -1.69 4.98 -5.11
N ASN A 51 -1.12 4.97 -6.32
CA ASN A 51 -1.00 6.16 -7.15
C ASN A 51 -2.36 6.65 -7.64
N ALA A 52 -3.25 5.74 -8.06
CA ALA A 52 -4.62 6.07 -8.47
C ALA A 52 -5.38 6.74 -7.32
N ALA A 53 -5.32 6.19 -6.10
CA ALA A 53 -5.92 6.78 -4.92
C ALA A 53 -5.37 8.19 -4.63
N LYS A 54 -4.05 8.35 -4.72
CA LYS A 54 -3.38 9.64 -4.47
C LYS A 54 -3.84 10.72 -5.45
N ILE A 55 -3.85 10.43 -6.75
CA ILE A 55 -4.18 11.43 -7.78
C ILE A 55 -5.68 11.75 -7.80
N SER A 56 -6.54 10.77 -7.52
CA SER A 56 -7.99 10.98 -7.52
C SER A 56 -8.53 11.50 -6.19
N GLY A 57 -7.71 11.62 -5.15
CA GLY A 57 -8.13 11.99 -3.80
C GLY A 57 -9.06 10.95 -3.13
N ARG A 58 -9.07 9.71 -3.64
CA ARG A 58 -9.87 8.61 -3.08
C ARG A 58 -9.15 7.98 -1.91
N THR A 59 -9.91 7.27 -1.07
CA THR A 59 -9.35 6.54 0.07
C THR A 59 -9.08 5.09 -0.28
N VAL A 60 -8.24 4.46 0.52
CA VAL A 60 -7.96 3.03 0.46
C VAL A 60 -8.34 2.34 1.76
N SER A 61 -8.76 1.10 1.64
CA SER A 61 -8.99 0.17 2.76
C SER A 61 -8.14 -1.07 2.53
N GLY A 62 -7.77 -1.81 3.56
CA GLY A 62 -6.92 -2.97 3.38
C GLY A 62 -6.39 -3.57 4.67
N SER A 63 -5.33 -4.35 4.54
CA SER A 63 -4.65 -4.97 5.67
C SER A 63 -3.14 -4.93 5.51
N TYR A 64 -2.43 -4.94 6.63
CA TYR A 64 -0.98 -5.13 6.67
C TYR A 64 -0.60 -6.25 7.63
N ASP A 65 0.51 -6.90 7.35
CA ASP A 65 1.12 -7.89 8.23
C ASP A 65 1.70 -7.20 9.47
N ASP A 66 1.33 -7.67 10.67
CA ASP A 66 1.69 -7.02 11.93
C ASP A 66 3.19 -7.12 12.25
N ALA A 67 3.88 -8.15 11.75
CA ALA A 67 5.29 -8.37 12.02
C ALA A 67 6.21 -7.53 11.10
N THR A 68 5.83 -7.38 9.83
CA THR A 68 6.64 -6.72 8.80
C THR A 68 6.14 -5.32 8.45
N GLY A 69 4.90 -5.00 8.80
CA GLY A 69 4.22 -3.76 8.43
C GLY A 69 3.84 -3.66 6.94
N GLN A 70 4.04 -4.74 6.17
CA GLN A 70 3.81 -4.75 4.73
C GLN A 70 2.32 -4.89 4.39
N LEU A 71 1.86 -4.14 3.39
CA LEU A 71 0.50 -4.22 2.89
C LEU A 71 0.25 -5.57 2.23
N TYR A 72 -0.80 -6.26 2.65
CA TYR A 72 -1.19 -7.57 2.16
C TYR A 72 -2.41 -7.51 1.24
N THR A 73 -3.44 -6.74 1.63
CA THR A 73 -4.62 -6.47 0.80
C THR A 73 -4.86 -4.98 0.67
N LEU A 74 -5.40 -4.55 -0.47
CA LEU A 74 -5.73 -3.16 -0.74
C LEU A 74 -6.98 -3.07 -1.62
N TYR A 75 -7.89 -2.21 -1.23
CA TYR A 75 -9.13 -1.90 -1.93
C TYR A 75 -9.21 -0.39 -2.13
N LEU A 76 -9.56 0.04 -3.34
CA LEU A 76 -9.85 1.44 -3.67
C LEU A 76 -11.33 1.70 -3.40
N ASN A 77 -11.64 2.68 -2.56
CA ASN A 77 -13.03 3.07 -2.24
C ASN A 77 -13.54 4.13 -3.21
#